data_AF-A0A932L285-F1
#
_entry.id   AF-A0A932L285-F1
#
_cell.length_a   1.000
_cell.length_b   1.000
_cell.length_c   1.000
_cell.angle_alpha   90.00
_cell.angle_beta   90.00
_cell.angle_gamma   90.00
#
_symmetry.space_group_name_H-M   'P 1'
#
loop_
_entity.id
_entity.type
_entity.pdbx_description
1 polymer ?
#
loop_
_entity_poly.entity_id
_entity_poly.type
_entity_poly.pdbx_seq_one_letter_code
_entity_poly.pdbx_strand_id
1 'polypeptide(L)'
;MITVADARISLASPLVPVSVQGQSSAMENRWDQALSSVEKLRGLADDWDGQGARAPEVANLNQAAAWIGEMRRWRHALPPTRVSPGTLGEVILEWRGESFHLVAEIANPAQVDWLLNVPGQPIRQWQMDARSPWIVRADQ
;
A
#
# COMPACT_ATOMS: atom_id res chain seq x y z
N MET A 1 -3.00 -19.41 -30.77
CA MET A 1 -1.80 -19.53 -29.90
C MET A 1 -1.17 -18.16 -29.84
N ILE A 2 -1.39 -17.41 -28.76
CA ILE A 2 -0.83 -16.05 -28.58
C ILE A 2 0.25 -16.18 -27.51
N THR A 3 1.48 -15.87 -27.89
CA THR A 3 2.69 -15.95 -27.07
C THR A 3 2.72 -14.83 -26.03
N VAL A 4 2.88 -15.24 -24.77
CA VAL A 4 3.00 -14.39 -23.57
C VAL A 4 4.40 -13.78 -23.54
N ALA A 5 4.63 -12.67 -24.25
CA ALA A 5 5.97 -12.07 -24.34
C ALA A 5 6.04 -10.54 -24.23
N ASP A 6 4.94 -9.81 -24.02
CA ASP A 6 5.01 -8.34 -24.05
C ASP A 6 4.03 -7.63 -23.09
N ALA A 7 3.78 -8.22 -21.92
CA ALA A 7 3.09 -7.52 -20.83
C ALA A 7 4.07 -6.58 -20.12
N ARG A 8 4.43 -5.47 -20.78
CA ARG A 8 5.19 -4.37 -20.20
C ARG A 8 4.34 -3.65 -19.16
N ILE A 9 4.38 -4.11 -17.90
CA ILE A 9 3.84 -3.35 -16.77
C ILE A 9 4.82 -2.21 -16.49
N SER A 10 4.58 -1.06 -17.09
CA SER A 10 5.33 0.17 -16.81
C SER A 10 4.71 0.88 -15.61
N LEU A 11 5.44 0.95 -14.50
CA LEU A 11 5.11 1.81 -13.35
C LEU A 11 5.49 3.29 -13.57
N ALA A 12 5.93 3.65 -14.80
CA ALA A 12 6.16 5.03 -15.24
C ALA A 12 4.97 5.62 -16.01
N SER A 13 3.88 4.87 -16.18
CA SER A 13 2.63 5.34 -16.79
C SER A 13 1.47 5.13 -15.82
N PRO A 14 0.51 6.07 -15.73
CA PRO A 14 -0.57 5.94 -14.77
C PRO A 14 -1.43 4.72 -15.11
N LEU A 15 -1.87 4.00 -14.08
CA LEU A 15 -3.09 3.21 -14.16
C LEU A 15 -4.24 4.20 -14.37
N VAL A 16 -4.43 4.66 -15.60
CA VAL A 16 -5.48 5.63 -15.94
C VAL A 16 -6.81 4.88 -15.87
N PRO A 17 -7.74 5.23 -14.97
CA PRO A 17 -9.12 4.84 -15.19
C PRO A 17 -9.58 5.70 -16.37
N VAL A 18 -10.03 5.06 -17.46
CA VAL A 18 -10.65 5.72 -18.61
C VAL A 18 -11.55 6.84 -18.09
N SER A 19 -11.23 8.09 -18.47
CA SER A 19 -11.76 9.29 -17.86
C SER A 19 -13.28 9.23 -17.72
N VAL A 20 -13.77 9.32 -16.48
CA VAL A 20 -15.17 9.64 -16.20
C VAL A 20 -15.17 10.76 -15.17
N GLN A 21 -15.65 11.94 -15.60
CA GLN A 21 -15.92 13.07 -14.71
C GLN A 21 -16.77 12.55 -13.52
N GLY A 22 -16.16 12.53 -12.33
CA GLY A 22 -16.66 11.82 -11.14
C GLY A 22 -15.55 11.15 -10.32
N GLN A 23 -14.37 10.93 -10.91
CA GLN A 23 -13.24 10.27 -10.23
C GLN A 23 -12.54 11.10 -9.14
N SER A 24 -12.59 12.45 -9.19
CA SER A 24 -11.86 13.27 -8.22
C SER A 24 -12.43 13.11 -6.80
N SER A 25 -13.74 13.25 -6.61
CA SER A 25 -14.34 13.07 -5.27
C SER A 25 -14.24 11.63 -4.77
N ALA A 26 -14.43 10.64 -5.65
CA ALA A 26 -14.29 9.23 -5.28
C ALA A 26 -12.84 8.88 -4.89
N MET A 27 -11.85 9.45 -5.57
CA MET A 27 -10.44 9.26 -5.24
C MET A 27 -10.06 9.97 -3.94
N GLU A 28 -10.49 11.22 -3.75
CA GLU A 28 -10.29 11.95 -2.48
C GLU A 28 -10.90 11.18 -1.30
N ASN A 29 -12.11 10.65 -1.47
CA ASN A 29 -12.75 9.82 -0.45
C ASN A 29 -11.93 8.57 -0.09
N ARG A 30 -11.21 7.96 -1.06
CA ARG A 30 -10.33 6.81 -0.80
C ARG A 30 -9.08 7.19 -0.02
N TRP A 31 -8.50 8.36 -0.27
CA TRP A 31 -7.40 8.89 0.54
C TRP A 31 -7.84 9.11 1.99
N ASP A 32 -9.00 9.74 2.18
CA ASP A 32 -9.56 10.00 3.51
C ASP A 32 -9.94 8.69 4.21
N GLN A 33 -10.45 7.70 3.46
CA GLN A 33 -10.71 6.36 3.99
C GLN A 33 -9.43 5.64 4.44
N ALA A 34 -8.33 5.76 3.69
CA ALA A 34 -7.06 5.16 4.07
C ALA A 34 -6.53 5.78 5.38
N LEU A 35 -6.54 7.11 5.50
CA LEU A 35 -6.15 7.81 6.73
C LEU A 35 -7.08 7.48 7.90
N SER A 36 -8.40 7.47 7.69
CA SER A 36 -9.37 7.06 8.71
C SER A 36 -9.15 5.62 9.16
N SER A 37 -8.73 4.73 8.26
CA SER A 37 -8.42 3.34 8.60
C SER A 37 -7.21 3.26 9.51
N VAL A 38 -6.14 4.02 9.25
CA VAL A 38 -4.98 4.12 10.16
C VAL A 38 -5.41 4.58 11.55
N GLU A 39 -6.25 5.61 11.65
CA GLU A 39 -6.72 6.10 12.95
C GLU A 39 -7.59 5.08 13.70
N LYS A 40 -8.37 4.26 13.00
CA LYS A 40 -9.11 3.15 13.64
C LYS A 40 -8.16 2.11 14.26
N LEU A 41 -7.01 1.85 13.62
CA LEU A 41 -6.03 0.90 14.14
C LEU A 41 -5.38 1.39 15.44
N ARG A 42 -5.29 2.70 15.66
CA ARG A 42 -4.76 3.29 16.91
C ARG A 42 -5.53 2.87 18.16
N GLY A 43 -6.81 2.50 18.01
CA GLY A 43 -7.66 2.04 19.11
C GLY A 43 -7.56 0.56 19.44
N LEU A 44 -6.77 -0.22 18.70
CA LEU A 44 -6.63 -1.65 18.96
C LEU A 44 -5.79 -1.89 20.23
N ALA A 45 -6.24 -2.84 21.05
CA ALA A 45 -5.44 -3.40 22.12
C ALA A 45 -4.72 -4.67 21.64
N ASP A 46 -3.75 -5.15 22.42
CA ASP A 46 -3.20 -6.49 22.21
C ASP A 46 -4.32 -7.54 22.29
N ASP A 47 -4.11 -8.66 21.61
CA ASP A 47 -5.05 -9.75 21.42
C ASP A 47 -6.34 -9.33 20.68
N TRP A 48 -6.26 -8.34 19.78
CA TRP A 48 -7.42 -7.85 19.02
C TRP A 48 -8.07 -8.92 18.12
N ASP A 49 -7.35 -10.00 17.82
CA ASP A 49 -7.82 -11.15 17.03
C ASP A 49 -8.15 -12.40 17.87
N GLY A 50 -7.96 -12.35 19.20
CA GLY A 50 -8.14 -13.48 20.12
C GLY A 50 -7.09 -14.59 19.98
N GLN A 51 -5.98 -14.33 19.27
CA GLN A 51 -4.90 -15.27 19.00
C GLN A 51 -3.52 -14.71 19.39
N GLY A 52 -3.49 -13.70 20.25
CA GLY A 52 -2.28 -13.08 20.77
C GLY A 52 -1.64 -12.04 19.85
N ALA A 53 -2.38 -11.49 18.88
CA ALA A 53 -1.84 -10.44 18.02
C ALA A 53 -1.45 -9.19 18.83
N ARG A 54 -0.30 -8.59 18.51
CA ARG A 54 0.11 -7.31 19.10
C ARG A 54 -0.64 -6.17 18.41
N ALA A 55 -1.04 -5.17 19.17
CA ALA A 55 -1.54 -3.93 18.61
C ALA A 55 -0.45 -3.23 17.77
N PRO A 56 -0.81 -2.54 16.68
CA PRO A 56 0.16 -1.78 15.90
C PRO A 56 0.90 -0.74 16.73
N GLU A 57 2.21 -0.68 16.57
CA GLU A 57 3.01 0.31 17.31
C GLU A 57 2.68 1.72 16.83
N VAL A 58 2.57 2.68 17.77
CA VAL A 58 2.24 4.09 17.47
C VAL A 58 3.21 4.70 16.45
N ALA A 59 4.48 4.33 16.49
CA ALA A 59 5.47 4.78 15.53
C ALA A 59 5.17 4.30 14.10
N ASN A 60 4.75 3.04 13.94
CA ASN A 60 4.39 2.45 12.64
C ASN A 60 3.11 3.10 12.09
N LEU A 61 2.12 3.37 12.94
CA LEU A 61 0.90 4.11 12.58
C LEU A 61 1.20 5.53 12.09
N ASN A 62 2.06 6.25 12.82
CA ASN A 62 2.46 7.60 12.44
C ASN A 62 3.22 7.60 11.09
N GLN A 63 4.10 6.61 10.88
CA GLN A 63 4.81 6.44 9.61
C GLN A 63 3.85 6.16 8.45
N ALA A 64 2.88 5.26 8.63
CA ALA A 64 1.86 4.95 7.64
C ALA A 64 1.02 6.19 7.27
N ALA A 65 0.56 6.95 8.26
CA ALA A 65 -0.19 8.18 8.04
C ALA A 65 0.62 9.24 7.29
N ALA A 66 1.90 9.44 7.68
CA ALA A 66 2.80 10.36 7.01
C ALA A 66 3.01 9.99 5.54
N TRP A 67 3.22 8.70 5.25
CA TRP A 67 3.36 8.18 3.90
C TRP A 67 2.10 8.35 3.06
N ILE A 68 0.91 8.03 3.60
CA ILE A 68 -0.36 8.25 2.89
C ILE A 68 -0.56 9.74 2.57
N GLY A 69 -0.29 10.62 3.55
CA GLY A 69 -0.36 12.06 3.36
C GLY A 69 0.63 12.57 2.32
N GLU A 70 1.84 12.03 2.30
CA GLU A 70 2.84 12.36 1.28
C GLU A 70 2.40 11.86 -0.11
N MET A 71 1.98 10.60 -0.22
CA MET A 71 1.50 9.98 -1.45
C MET A 71 0.40 10.79 -2.13
N ARG A 72 -0.59 11.26 -1.34
CA ARG A 72 -1.71 12.08 -1.82
C ARG A 72 -1.28 13.32 -2.60
N ARG A 73 -0.08 13.87 -2.33
CA ARG A 73 0.44 15.07 -3.00
C ARG A 73 0.91 14.82 -4.44
N TRP A 74 1.01 13.56 -4.86
CA TRP A 74 1.55 13.20 -6.17
C TRP A 74 0.45 12.82 -7.14
N ARG A 75 0.45 13.49 -8.30
CA ARG A 75 -0.63 13.45 -9.31
C ARG A 75 -1.05 12.04 -9.77
N HIS A 76 -0.14 11.08 -9.72
CA HIS A 76 -0.36 9.70 -10.20
C HIS A 76 -0.31 8.65 -9.10
N ALA A 77 -0.22 9.06 -7.84
CA ALA A 77 -0.33 8.14 -6.71
C ALA A 77 -1.74 7.56 -6.62
N LEU A 78 -1.83 6.31 -6.19
CA LEU A 78 -3.09 5.69 -5.83
C LEU A 78 -3.13 5.48 -4.31
N PRO A 79 -4.27 5.73 -3.65
CA PRO A 79 -4.43 5.40 -2.25
C PRO A 79 -4.36 3.88 -2.07
N PRO A 80 -3.87 3.39 -0.91
CA PRO A 80 -4.05 2.00 -0.54
C PRO A 80 -5.53 1.62 -0.63
N THR A 81 -5.80 0.48 -1.24
CA THR A 81 -7.15 -0.13 -1.29
C THR A 81 -7.58 -0.70 0.06
N ARG A 82 -6.60 -1.05 0.91
CA ARG A 82 -6.82 -1.56 2.26
C ARG A 82 -5.67 -1.13 3.16
N VAL A 83 -6.02 -0.83 4.41
CA VAL A 83 -5.10 -0.65 5.54
C VAL A 83 -5.51 -1.65 6.60
N SER A 84 -4.58 -2.44 7.11
CA SER A 84 -4.86 -3.46 8.13
C SER A 84 -3.70 -3.59 9.13
N PRO A 85 -3.99 -4.04 10.37
CA PRO A 85 -2.94 -4.38 11.32
C PRO A 85 -2.29 -5.71 10.92
N GLY A 86 -0.97 -5.81 11.13
CA GLY A 86 -0.27 -7.09 11.19
C GLY A 86 -0.39 -7.72 12.59
N THR A 87 0.04 -8.97 12.73
CA THR A 87 -0.09 -9.71 14.00
C THR A 87 1.05 -9.43 14.99
N LEU A 88 2.16 -8.83 14.56
CA LEU A 88 3.31 -8.55 15.43
C LEU A 88 3.49 -7.05 15.71
N GLY A 89 2.50 -6.22 15.35
CA GLY A 89 2.50 -4.77 15.57
C GLY A 89 2.79 -3.95 14.31
N GLU A 90 2.73 -4.58 13.13
CA GLU A 90 2.94 -3.93 11.84
C GLU A 90 1.69 -3.18 11.36
N VAL A 91 1.91 -2.25 10.42
CA VAL A 91 0.83 -1.68 9.62
C VAL A 91 1.00 -2.10 8.17
N ILE A 92 -0.05 -2.68 7.60
CA ILE A 92 -0.04 -3.21 6.23
C ILE A 92 -0.88 -2.28 5.35
N LEU A 93 -0.26 -1.75 4.30
CA LEU A 93 -0.92 -1.01 3.23
C LEU A 93 -0.99 -1.90 1.99
N GLU A 94 -2.17 -2.08 1.42
CA GLU A 94 -2.35 -2.93 0.24
C GLU A 94 -2.95 -2.15 -0.92
N TRP A 95 -2.41 -2.36 -2.12
CA TRP A 95 -3.00 -1.95 -3.39
C TRP A 95 -3.36 -3.21 -4.18
N ARG A 96 -4.67 -3.41 -4.37
CA ARG A 96 -5.22 -4.50 -5.18
C ARG A 96 -5.80 -3.92 -6.47
N GLY A 97 -5.14 -4.19 -7.57
CA GLY A 97 -5.67 -3.96 -8.92
C GLY A 97 -6.16 -5.27 -9.54
N GLU A 98 -6.74 -5.18 -10.73
CA GLU A 98 -7.18 -6.37 -11.49
C GLU A 98 -6.01 -7.30 -11.85
N SER A 99 -4.82 -6.74 -12.04
CA SER A 99 -3.64 -7.44 -12.55
C SER A 99 -2.44 -7.43 -11.60
N PHE A 100 -2.59 -6.93 -10.38
CA PHE A 100 -1.52 -6.90 -9.40
C PHE A 100 -2.04 -6.82 -7.96
N HIS A 101 -1.20 -7.29 -7.04
CA HIS A 101 -1.32 -7.06 -5.61
C HIS A 101 0.02 -6.57 -5.08
N LEU A 102 0.03 -5.35 -4.58
CA LEU A 102 1.19 -4.72 -3.96
C LEU A 102 0.90 -4.53 -2.47
N VAL A 103 1.88 -4.88 -1.63
CA VAL A 103 1.81 -4.76 -0.18
C VAL A 103 3.02 -3.99 0.29
N ALA A 104 2.79 -3.01 1.17
CA ALA A 104 3.82 -2.39 1.99
C ALA A 104 3.55 -2.76 3.45
N GLU A 105 4.53 -3.39 4.08
CA GLU A 105 4.50 -3.78 5.48
C GLU A 105 5.46 -2.90 6.27
N ILE A 106 4.90 -2.13 7.20
CA ILE A 106 5.64 -1.21 8.06
C ILE A 106 5.75 -1.89 9.43
N ALA A 107 6.77 -2.74 9.57
CA ALA A 107 7.09 -3.41 10.83
C ALA A 107 7.95 -2.53 11.76
N ASN A 108 8.74 -1.63 11.19
CA ASN A 108 9.48 -0.61 11.92
C ASN A 108 9.41 0.75 11.17
N PRO A 109 9.54 1.88 11.86
CA PRO A 109 9.34 3.19 11.24
C PRO A 109 10.48 3.64 10.31
N ALA A 110 11.61 2.92 10.27
CA ALA A 110 12.76 3.22 9.43
C ALA A 110 12.87 2.34 8.18
N GLN A 111 12.13 1.23 8.08
CA GLN A 111 12.17 0.34 6.93
C GLN A 111 10.78 -0.17 6.57
N VAL A 112 10.56 -0.37 5.29
CA VAL A 112 9.31 -0.93 4.78
C VAL A 112 9.61 -2.10 3.85
N ASP A 113 8.95 -3.21 4.13
CA ASP A 113 8.99 -4.41 3.33
C ASP A 113 7.91 -4.34 2.26
N TRP A 114 8.31 -4.53 1.01
CA TRP A 114 7.41 -4.51 -0.12
C TRP A 114 7.28 -5.90 -0.70
N LEU A 115 6.05 -6.26 -1.07
CA LEU A 115 5.74 -7.47 -1.81
C LEU A 115 4.88 -7.11 -3.02
N LEU A 116 5.30 -7.57 -4.20
CA LEU A 116 4.56 -7.43 -5.44
C LEU A 116 4.26 -8.80 -6.03
N ASN A 117 2.96 -9.09 -6.14
CA ASN A 117 2.43 -10.25 -6.82
C ASN A 117 1.75 -9.81 -8.13
N VAL A 118 2.21 -10.37 -9.24
CA VAL A 118 1.60 -10.21 -10.57
C VAL A 118 1.29 -11.61 -11.10
N PRO A 119 0.03 -11.92 -11.48
CA PRO A 119 -0.33 -13.24 -11.98
C PRO A 119 0.58 -13.69 -13.13
N GLY A 120 1.12 -14.92 -13.00
CA GLY A 120 2.02 -15.50 -13.99
C GLY A 120 3.49 -15.04 -13.90
N GLN A 121 3.85 -14.19 -12.93
CA GLN A 121 5.24 -13.82 -12.64
C GLN A 121 5.67 -14.33 -11.26
N PRO A 122 6.98 -14.57 -11.02
CA PRO A 122 7.50 -14.75 -9.68
C PRO A 122 7.16 -13.55 -8.79
N ILE A 123 6.80 -13.81 -7.53
CA ILE A 123 6.61 -12.77 -6.52
C ILE A 123 7.94 -12.04 -6.33
N ARG A 124 7.87 -10.71 -6.29
CA ARG A 124 9.01 -9.85 -5.97
C ARG A 124 8.86 -9.33 -4.54
N GLN A 125 9.97 -9.30 -3.82
CA GLN A 125 10.05 -8.73 -2.48
C GLN A 125 11.33 -7.92 -2.34
N TRP A 126 11.24 -6.74 -1.74
CA TRP A 126 12.40 -5.88 -1.49
C TRP A 126 12.14 -5.00 -0.26
N GLN A 127 13.21 -4.44 0.30
CA GLN A 127 13.12 -3.52 1.45
C GLN A 127 13.54 -2.12 1.00
N MET A 128 12.89 -1.10 1.56
CA MET A 128 13.27 0.30 1.37
C MET A 128 13.40 1.01 2.71
N ASP A 129 14.30 1.98 2.77
CA ASP A 129 14.30 2.95 3.88
C ASP A 129 12.98 3.73 3.87
N ALA A 130 12.33 3.87 5.03
CA ALA A 130 11.06 4.57 5.16
C ALA A 130 11.11 6.07 4.79
N ARG A 131 12.32 6.64 4.70
CA ARG A 131 12.58 8.01 4.22
C ARG A 131 12.76 8.08 2.72
N SER A 132 12.97 6.94 2.05
CA SER A 132 13.03 6.90 0.59
C SER A 132 11.64 7.17 0.01
N PRO A 133 11.56 7.84 -1.16
CA PRO A 133 10.28 8.04 -1.82
C PRO A 133 9.62 6.68 -2.07
N TRP A 134 8.32 6.57 -1.80
CA TRP A 134 7.47 5.36 -1.93
C TRP A 134 7.26 4.90 -3.39
N ILE A 135 8.18 5.27 -4.28
CA ILE A 135 8.16 4.93 -5.70
C ILE A 135 8.61 3.48 -5.86
N VAL A 136 7.65 2.59 -6.05
CA VAL A 136 7.92 1.22 -6.47
C VAL A 136 8.27 1.23 -7.96
N ARG A 137 9.49 0.82 -8.29
CA ARG A 137 9.90 0.58 -9.68
C ARG A 137 9.95 -0.92 -9.95
N ALA A 138 9.48 -1.33 -11.12
CA ALA A 138 9.39 -2.75 -11.50
C ALA A 138 10.71 -3.31 -12.06
N ASP A 139 11.79 -2.53 -12.07
CA ASP A 139 13.05 -2.78 -12.77
C ASP A 139 14.25 -3.05 -11.85
N GLN A 140 14.01 -3.32 -10.55
CA GLN A 140 15.05 -3.78 -9.62
C GLN A 140 14.86 -5.24 -9.21
#